data_AF-A0A5S3WPA4-F1
#
_entry.id   AF-A0A5S3WPA4-F1
#
_cell.length_a   1.000
_cell.length_b   1.000
_cell.length_c   1.000
_cell.angle_alpha   90.00
_cell.angle_beta   90.00
_cell.angle_gamma   90.00
#
_symmetry.space_group_name_H-M   'P 1'
#
loop_
_entity.id
_entity.type
_entity.pdbx_description
1 polymer ?
#
loop_
_entity_poly.entity_id
_entity_poly.type
_entity_poly.pdbx_seq_one_letter_code
_entity_poly.pdbx_strand_id
1 'polypeptide(L)'
;MSKMKQLMLASTLAVAALSAGTASAADGKALYTAKMCQTCHGAEGKAPIMPLYPKLAGQNKEYLLAQMKDIKSGARSNGMSAAMKAMTANVSDAELEAIADYLSKVQ
;
A
#
# COMPACT_ATOMS: atom_id res chain seq x y z
N MET A 1 -37.64 -23.16 57.98
CA MET A 1 -36.71 -23.95 57.15
C MET A 1 -36.87 -23.50 55.70
N SER A 2 -35.78 -22.96 55.12
CA SER A 2 -35.50 -22.76 53.67
C SER A 2 -36.50 -22.00 52.80
N LYS A 3 -36.16 -21.04 51.93
CA LYS A 3 -34.91 -20.39 51.48
C LYS A 3 -35.42 -19.13 50.75
N MET A 4 -35.25 -17.93 51.30
CA MET A 4 -34.21 -16.98 50.88
C MET A 4 -33.90 -17.03 49.38
N LYS A 5 -34.45 -16.04 48.66
CA LYS A 5 -33.66 -15.03 47.92
C LYS A 5 -32.48 -15.60 47.13
N GLN A 6 -32.62 -15.66 45.81
CA GLN A 6 -31.52 -15.28 44.90
C GLN A 6 -32.04 -15.08 43.47
N LEU A 7 -32.43 -13.83 43.22
CA LEU A 7 -32.17 -13.16 41.94
C LEU A 7 -30.67 -13.35 41.64
N MET A 8 -30.34 -14.10 40.59
CA MET A 8 -29.00 -14.07 39.99
C MET A 8 -29.22 -13.89 38.49
N LEU A 9 -29.26 -12.62 38.09
CA LEU A 9 -28.98 -12.18 36.72
C LEU A 9 -27.60 -12.75 36.36
N ALA A 10 -27.57 -13.82 35.56
CA ALA A 10 -26.36 -14.25 34.88
C ALA A 10 -26.11 -13.25 33.75
N SER A 11 -25.34 -12.21 34.07
CA SER A 11 -24.86 -11.22 33.12
C SER A 11 -23.96 -11.92 32.10
N THR A 12 -24.50 -12.21 30.93
CA THR A 12 -23.72 -12.68 29.77
C THR A 12 -22.84 -11.53 29.32
N LEU A 13 -21.56 -11.56 29.71
CA LEU A 13 -20.54 -10.68 29.17
C LEU A 13 -20.31 -11.07 27.71
N ALA A 14 -21.04 -10.42 26.80
CA ALA A 14 -20.80 -10.53 25.38
C ALA A 14 -19.45 -9.85 25.07
N VAL A 15 -18.40 -10.64 24.97
CA VAL A 15 -17.12 -10.18 24.43
C VAL A 15 -17.33 -9.97 22.93
N ALA A 16 -17.60 -8.72 22.55
CA ALA A 16 -17.53 -8.29 21.16
C ALA A 16 -16.06 -8.36 20.73
N ALA A 17 -15.68 -9.47 20.10
CA ALA A 17 -14.42 -9.56 19.37
C ALA A 17 -14.50 -8.54 18.23
N LEU A 18 -13.85 -7.38 18.43
CA LEU A 18 -13.66 -6.40 17.39
C LEU A 18 -12.74 -7.04 16.35
N SER A 19 -13.32 -7.65 15.33
CA SER A 19 -12.61 -8.00 14.11
C SER A 19 -12.17 -6.68 13.48
N ALA A 20 -10.98 -6.20 13.88
CA ALA A 20 -10.25 -5.20 13.12
C ALA A 20 -10.11 -5.80 11.72
N GLY A 21 -10.93 -5.30 10.79
CA GLY A 21 -10.91 -5.76 9.41
C GLY A 21 -9.49 -5.62 8.91
N THR A 22 -8.82 -6.76 8.71
CA THR A 22 -7.56 -6.79 7.98
C THR A 22 -7.93 -6.37 6.57
N ALA A 23 -7.77 -5.08 6.26
CA ALA A 23 -7.75 -4.64 4.88
C ALA A 23 -6.75 -5.54 4.18
N SER A 24 -7.24 -6.46 3.36
CA SER A 24 -6.40 -7.43 2.69
C SER A 24 -5.39 -6.62 1.89
N ALA A 25 -4.11 -6.70 2.27
CA ALA A 25 -3.06 -5.92 1.62
C ALA A 25 -3.15 -6.22 0.13
N ALA A 26 -3.39 -5.18 -0.69
CA ALA A 26 -3.48 -5.36 -2.11
C ALA A 26 -2.16 -5.96 -2.62
N ASP A 27 -2.22 -6.91 -3.57
CA ASP A 27 -1.02 -7.54 -4.12
C ASP A 27 -0.20 -6.50 -4.88
N GLY A 28 0.90 -6.04 -4.28
CA GLY A 28 1.78 -5.02 -4.84
C GLY A 28 2.40 -5.40 -6.19
N LYS A 29 2.66 -6.70 -6.43
CA LYS A 29 3.17 -7.17 -7.71
C LYS A 29 2.09 -7.09 -8.79
N ALA A 30 0.89 -7.58 -8.47
CA ALA A 30 -0.24 -7.49 -9.40
C ALA A 30 -0.59 -6.03 -9.72
N LEU A 31 -0.56 -5.15 -8.72
CA LEU A 31 -0.77 -3.72 -8.88
C LEU A 31 0.31 -3.06 -9.75
N TYR A 32 1.59 -3.39 -9.55
CA TYR A 32 2.68 -2.87 -10.36
C TYR A 32 2.47 -3.13 -11.87
N THR A 33 1.97 -4.32 -12.20
CA THR A 33 1.58 -4.67 -13.58
C THR A 33 0.28 -3.98 -14.00
N ALA A 34 -0.77 -4.03 -13.18
CA ALA A 34 -2.10 -3.50 -13.52
C ALA A 34 -2.11 -1.97 -13.71
N LYS A 35 -1.26 -1.24 -12.97
CA LYS A 35 -1.08 0.21 -13.10
C LYS A 35 -0.02 0.59 -14.15
N MET A 36 0.43 -0.37 -14.96
CA MET A 36 1.36 -0.17 -16.06
C MET A 36 2.71 0.42 -15.61
N CYS A 37 3.14 0.23 -14.37
CA CYS A 37 4.41 0.79 -13.86
C CYS A 37 5.62 0.21 -14.62
N GLN A 38 5.52 -1.06 -15.02
CA GLN A 38 6.55 -1.79 -15.75
C GLN A 38 6.84 -1.25 -17.15
N THR A 39 5.95 -0.45 -17.75
CA THR A 39 6.15 0.05 -19.13
C THR A 39 7.29 1.06 -19.24
N CYS A 40 7.63 1.73 -18.12
CA CYS A 40 8.77 2.64 -18.04
C CYS A 40 9.88 2.08 -17.15
N HIS A 41 9.51 1.50 -16.01
CA HIS A 41 10.47 1.02 -15.01
C HIS A 41 10.95 -0.42 -15.24
N GLY A 42 10.40 -1.09 -16.27
CA GLY A 42 10.75 -2.44 -16.67
C GLY A 42 10.16 -3.54 -15.79
N ALA A 43 10.49 -4.78 -16.13
CA ALA A 43 10.04 -5.93 -15.35
C ALA A 43 10.57 -5.84 -13.91
N GLU A 44 9.64 -5.92 -12.96
CA GLU A 44 9.91 -5.87 -11.51
C GLU A 44 10.69 -4.61 -11.05
N GLY A 45 10.80 -3.56 -11.88
CA GLY A 45 11.60 -2.37 -11.56
C GLY A 45 13.12 -2.57 -11.62
N LYS A 46 13.63 -3.69 -12.17
CA LYS A 46 15.06 -4.05 -12.15
C LYS A 46 15.90 -3.31 -13.19
N ALA A 47 15.34 -3.14 -14.38
CA ALA A 47 16.00 -2.50 -15.52
C ALA A 47 14.99 -1.62 -16.27
N PRO A 48 15.12 -0.28 -16.21
CA PRO A 48 14.20 0.62 -16.89
C PRO A 48 14.30 0.48 -18.41
N ILE A 49 13.22 0.79 -19.12
CA ILE A 49 13.15 0.70 -20.59
C ILE A 49 14.02 1.78 -21.27
N MET A 50 14.27 2.89 -20.58
CA MET A 50 15.19 3.95 -21.03
C MET A 50 16.08 4.44 -19.88
N PRO A 51 17.33 4.89 -20.15
CA PRO A 51 18.28 5.32 -19.12
C PRO A 51 17.79 6.48 -18.23
N LEU A 52 16.86 7.28 -18.73
CA LEU A 52 16.30 8.42 -18.01
C LEU A 52 15.28 8.02 -16.93
N TYR A 53 14.73 6.80 -16.97
CA TYR A 53 13.83 6.30 -15.95
C TYR A 53 14.63 5.65 -14.81
N PRO A 54 14.23 5.84 -13.54
CA PRO A 54 14.94 5.24 -12.43
C PRO A 54 14.69 3.72 -12.33
N LYS A 55 15.72 2.97 -11.95
CA LYS A 55 15.60 1.63 -11.36
C LYS A 55 14.87 1.74 -10.02
N LEU A 56 13.91 0.85 -9.76
CA LEU A 56 13.09 0.86 -8.54
C LEU A 56 13.33 -0.35 -7.63
N ALA A 57 13.74 -1.49 -8.19
CA ALA A 57 13.96 -2.72 -7.43
C ALA A 57 15.00 -2.52 -6.32
N GLY A 58 14.64 -2.96 -5.11
CA GLY A 58 15.51 -2.98 -3.93
C GLY A 58 15.63 -1.63 -3.24
N GLN A 59 14.87 -0.63 -3.69
CA GLN A 59 14.84 0.67 -3.05
C GLN A 59 14.06 0.62 -1.73
N ASN A 60 14.44 1.49 -0.78
CA ASN A 60 13.74 1.59 0.49
C ASN A 60 12.24 1.90 0.30
N LYS A 61 11.39 1.17 1.05
CA LYS A 61 9.93 1.26 0.96
C LYS A 61 9.42 2.68 1.24
N GLU A 62 9.86 3.26 2.35
CA GLU A 62 9.41 4.59 2.80
C GLU A 62 9.81 5.66 1.79
N TYR A 63 11.00 5.55 1.22
CA TYR A 63 11.48 6.42 0.15
C TYR A 63 10.60 6.30 -1.10
N LEU A 64 10.34 5.08 -1.59
CA LEU A 64 9.48 4.86 -2.75
C LEU A 64 8.08 5.47 -2.54
N LEU A 65 7.48 5.21 -1.37
CA LEU A 65 6.16 5.72 -1.03
C LEU A 65 6.15 7.25 -0.98
N ALA A 66 7.13 7.86 -0.31
CA ALA A 66 7.27 9.31 -0.23
C ALA A 66 7.40 9.94 -1.63
N GLN A 67 8.28 9.40 -2.48
CA GLN A 67 8.47 9.92 -3.84
C GLN A 67 7.18 9.81 -4.69
N MET A 68 6.46 8.70 -4.60
CA MET A 68 5.20 8.54 -5.34
C MET A 68 4.13 9.53 -4.84
N LYS A 69 4.03 9.75 -3.52
CA LYS A 69 3.10 10.73 -2.94
C LYS A 69 3.45 12.17 -3.30
N ASP A 70 4.74 12.52 -3.25
CA ASP A 70 5.21 13.86 -3.63
C ASP A 70 4.94 14.17 -5.11
N ILE A 71 5.15 13.18 -5.98
CA ILE A 71 4.86 13.32 -7.42
C ILE A 71 3.35 13.44 -7.63
N LYS A 72 2.54 12.59 -6.97
CA LYS A 72 1.07 12.61 -7.08
C LYS A 72 0.48 13.95 -6.63
N SER A 73 0.94 14.49 -5.49
CA SER A 73 0.49 15.79 -4.99
C SER A 73 1.05 16.96 -5.82
N GLY A 74 2.20 16.77 -6.47
CA GLY A 74 2.94 17.82 -7.17
C GLY A 74 3.97 18.54 -6.31
N ALA A 75 4.18 18.12 -5.05
CA ALA A 75 5.29 18.58 -4.23
C ALA A 75 6.65 18.31 -4.91
N ARG A 76 6.75 17.21 -5.66
CA ARG A 76 7.87 16.94 -6.59
C ARG A 76 7.43 17.19 -8.02
N SER A 77 8.08 18.16 -8.67
CA SER A 77 7.74 18.66 -10.02
C SER A 77 8.95 18.82 -10.95
N ASN A 78 10.07 18.13 -10.66
CA ASN A 78 11.30 18.16 -11.45
C ASN A 78 11.43 16.99 -12.45
N GLY A 79 12.24 17.18 -13.50
CA GLY A 79 12.58 16.12 -14.47
C GLY A 79 11.34 15.42 -15.05
N MET A 80 11.32 14.09 -15.01
CA MET A 80 10.21 13.27 -15.54
C MET A 80 9.01 13.11 -14.59
N SER A 81 8.97 13.85 -13.48
CA SER A 81 7.84 13.78 -12.53
C SER A 81 6.50 14.14 -13.16
N ALA A 82 6.46 15.01 -14.19
CA ALA A 82 5.23 15.33 -14.91
C ALA A 82 4.59 14.09 -15.56
N ALA A 83 5.38 13.23 -16.19
CA ALA A 83 4.90 11.97 -16.77
C ALA A 83 4.44 11.00 -15.67
N MET A 84 5.21 10.87 -14.59
CA MET A 84 4.87 9.99 -13.47
C MET A 84 3.63 10.47 -12.70
N LYS A 85 3.39 11.78 -12.61
CA LYS A 85 2.20 12.37 -11.96
C LYS A 85 0.90 11.93 -12.64
N ALA A 86 0.90 11.86 -13.97
CA ALA A 86 -0.24 11.32 -14.71
C ALA A 86 -0.49 9.85 -14.37
N MET A 87 0.57 9.05 -14.18
CA MET A 87 0.47 7.63 -13.83
C MET A 87 -0.07 7.42 -12.40
N THR A 88 0.33 8.26 -11.44
CA THR A 88 -0.08 8.11 -10.04
C THR A 88 -1.43 8.74 -9.70
N ALA A 89 -2.01 9.54 -10.61
CA ALA A 89 -3.27 10.25 -10.38
C ALA A 89 -4.43 9.32 -9.97
N ASN A 90 -4.51 8.13 -10.58
CA ASN A 90 -5.58 7.14 -10.33
C ASN A 90 -5.09 5.93 -9.50
N VAL A 91 -4.00 6.10 -8.75
CA VAL A 91 -3.49 5.08 -7.83
C VAL A 91 -3.75 5.56 -6.42
N SER A 92 -4.55 4.82 -5.65
CA SER A 92 -4.85 5.14 -4.26
C SER A 92 -3.60 5.04 -3.39
N ASP A 93 -3.62 5.70 -2.23
CA ASP A 93 -2.47 5.69 -1.32
C ASP A 93 -2.14 4.29 -0.78
N ALA A 94 -3.17 3.46 -0.56
CA ALA A 94 -3.01 2.06 -0.17
C ALA A 94 -2.37 1.23 -1.30
N GLU A 95 -2.73 1.46 -2.56
CA GLU A 95 -2.09 0.81 -3.70
C GLU A 95 -0.63 1.26 -3.86
N LEU A 96 -0.33 2.55 -3.66
CA LEU A 96 1.04 3.05 -3.69
C LEU A 96 1.90 2.40 -2.60
N GLU A 97 1.36 2.22 -1.39
CA GLU A 97 2.05 1.54 -0.31
C GLU A 97 2.31 0.07 -0.64
N ALA A 98 1.33 -0.65 -1.20
CA ALA A 98 1.50 -2.02 -1.64
C ALA A 98 2.57 -2.16 -2.75
N ILE A 99 2.58 -1.26 -3.73
CA ILE A 99 3.60 -1.22 -4.79
C ILE A 99 4.98 -0.94 -4.21
N ALA A 100 5.11 0.02 -3.28
CA ALA A 100 6.37 0.34 -2.63
C ALA A 100 6.92 -0.85 -1.82
N ASP A 101 6.04 -1.53 -1.07
CA ASP A 101 6.39 -2.72 -0.30
C ASP A 101 6.89 -3.84 -1.20
N TYR A 102 6.20 -4.10 -2.31
CA TYR A 102 6.64 -5.07 -3.32
C TYR A 102 8.04 -4.72 -3.86
N LEU A 103 8.22 -3.52 -4.41
CA LEU A 103 9.47 -3.10 -5.05
C LEU A 103 10.67 -3.12 -4.10
N SER A 104 10.47 -2.83 -2.81
CA SER A 104 11.53 -2.90 -1.79
C SER A 104 12.07 -4.30 -1.52
N LYS A 105 11.29 -5.34 -1.86
CA LYS A 105 11.63 -6.75 -1.64
C LYS A 105 12.20 -7.40 -2.91
N VAL A 106 12.15 -6.72 -4.05
CA VAL A 106 12.75 -7.17 -5.30
C VAL A 106 14.24 -6.85 -5.29
N GLN A 107 15.10 -7.83 -5.58
CA GLN A 107 16.56 -7.65 -5.65
C GLN A 107 17.06 -7.69 -7.10
#